data_AF-A0A1X2HXP1-F1
#
_entry.id   AF-A0A1X2HXP1-F1
#
_cell.length_a   1.000
_cell.length_b   1.000
_cell.length_c   1.000
_cell.angle_alpha   90.00
_cell.angle_beta   90.00
_cell.angle_gamma   90.00
#
_symmetry.space_group_name_H-M   'P 1'
#
loop_
_entity.id
_entity.type
_entity.pdbx_description
1 polymer ?
#
loop_
_entity_poly.entity_id
_entity_poly.type
_entity_poly.pdbx_seq_one_letter_code
_entity_poly.pdbx_strand_id
1 'polypeptide(L)'
;MIDIDRTKALHSVKTLYSHTKNAASDDQVVWLTISTFNLIITPREKIAMIPLKHPIQTPGTRRCLFTRDSQQACKDLLVSQKVKGIHKVISVSKYKKQHGSKEGQQQLLDQYDVFLADRRLTNVMRQTIGNDFYKRITPLVINLKDTDLQKQVIHTIHTTYMNFRKGDYHAIKIAITGQTVKQAYENIINAIDSIVANVPGGVDNVRSLSIKTSDSISLPIYEYLAK
;
A
#
# COMPACT_ATOMS: atom_id res chain seq x y z
N MET A 1 14.01 -17.99 7.43
CA MET A 1 13.99 -17.24 6.15
C MET A 1 13.33 -18.15 5.13
N ILE A 2 12.31 -17.70 4.39
CA ILE A 2 11.71 -18.54 3.34
C ILE A 2 12.74 -18.62 2.22
N ASP A 3 13.18 -19.83 1.87
CA ASP A 3 14.05 -20.03 0.72
C ASP A 3 13.21 -19.96 -0.56
N ILE A 4 13.20 -18.80 -1.19
CA ILE A 4 12.46 -18.58 -2.42
C ILE A 4 13.38 -18.87 -3.58
N ASP A 5 12.92 -19.80 -4.44
CA ASP A 5 13.56 -20.03 -5.73
C ASP A 5 13.49 -18.75 -6.57
N ARG A 6 14.62 -18.05 -6.61
CA ARG A 6 14.81 -16.79 -7.34
C ARG A 6 14.55 -16.96 -8.84
N THR A 7 14.82 -18.14 -9.39
CA THR A 7 14.65 -18.45 -10.80
C THR A 7 13.16 -18.59 -11.11
N LYS A 8 12.43 -19.34 -10.28
CA LYS A 8 10.97 -19.47 -10.38
C LYS A 8 10.28 -18.12 -10.23
N ALA A 9 10.69 -17.32 -9.24
CA ALA A 9 10.15 -15.97 -9.04
C ALA A 9 10.34 -15.08 -10.28
N LEU A 10 11.55 -15.06 -10.85
CA LEU A 10 11.84 -14.26 -12.04
C LEU A 10 11.06 -14.77 -13.27
N HIS A 11 10.95 -16.08 -13.44
CA HIS A 11 10.19 -16.68 -14.54
C HIS A 11 8.71 -16.31 -14.43
N SER A 12 8.10 -16.46 -13.24
CA SER A 12 6.70 -16.08 -13.01
C SER A 12 6.45 -14.60 -13.32
N VAL A 13 7.34 -13.68 -12.90
CA VAL A 13 7.20 -12.25 -13.22
C VAL A 13 7.33 -12.01 -14.72
N LYS A 14 8.29 -12.64 -15.41
CA LYS A 14 8.43 -12.51 -16.87
C LYS A 14 7.17 -12.97 -17.60
N THR A 15 6.65 -14.15 -17.24
CA THR A 15 5.44 -14.73 -17.83
C THR A 15 4.23 -13.83 -17.61
N LEU A 16 4.08 -13.28 -16.39
CA LEU A 16 3.02 -12.33 -16.08
C LEU A 16 3.08 -11.10 -17.01
N TYR A 17 4.25 -10.45 -17.08
CA TYR A 17 4.42 -9.24 -17.88
C TYR A 17 4.30 -9.48 -19.39
N SER A 18 4.67 -10.67 -19.88
CA SER A 18 4.42 -11.02 -21.29
C SER A 18 2.94 -11.16 -21.61
N HIS A 19 2.14 -11.67 -20.67
CA HIS A 19 0.70 -11.79 -20.84
C HIS A 19 -0.01 -10.44 -20.74
N THR A 20 0.45 -9.55 -19.84
CA THR A 20 -0.18 -8.24 -19.65
C THR A 20 0.10 -7.27 -20.80
N LYS A 21 1.21 -7.42 -21.53
CA LYS A 21 1.48 -6.60 -22.74
C LYS A 21 0.42 -6.77 -23.83
N ASN A 22 -0.31 -7.90 -23.84
CA ASN A 22 -1.40 -8.13 -24.76
C ASN A 22 -2.73 -7.52 -24.28
N ALA A 23 -2.82 -7.13 -23.01
CA ALA A 23 -3.98 -6.46 -22.42
C ALA A 23 -3.77 -4.94 -22.44
N ALA A 24 -4.74 -4.20 -22.97
CA ALA A 24 -4.61 -2.80 -23.39
C ALA A 24 -4.45 -1.74 -22.29
N SER A 25 -4.06 -2.08 -21.06
CA SER A 25 -3.94 -1.12 -19.95
C SER A 25 -2.60 -1.25 -19.22
N ASP A 26 -1.77 -0.21 -19.34
CA ASP A 26 -0.44 -0.11 -18.73
C ASP A 26 -0.46 0.22 -17.22
N ASP A 27 -1.65 0.36 -16.62
CA ASP A 27 -1.82 0.80 -15.23
C ASP A 27 -2.39 -0.27 -14.29
N GLN A 28 -2.37 -1.54 -14.70
CA GLN A 28 -2.85 -2.61 -13.85
C GLN A 28 -1.92 -2.85 -12.66
N VAL A 29 -2.52 -3.03 -11.49
CA VAL A 29 -1.77 -3.33 -10.26
C VAL A 29 -1.38 -4.81 -10.25
N VAL A 30 -0.09 -5.06 -10.01
CA VAL A 30 0.44 -6.39 -9.74
C VAL A 30 0.36 -6.66 -8.24
N TRP A 31 -0.32 -7.75 -7.89
CA TRP A 31 -0.56 -8.20 -6.53
C TRP A 31 0.32 -9.39 -6.20
N LEU A 32 1.00 -9.33 -5.06
CA LEU A 32 1.58 -10.48 -4.39
C LEU A 32 0.55 -11.03 -3.40
N THR A 33 0.23 -12.30 -3.55
CA THR A 33 -0.80 -12.98 -2.79
C THR A 33 -0.17 -14.05 -1.91
N ILE A 34 -0.71 -14.19 -0.71
CA ILE A 34 -0.18 -15.03 0.35
C ILE A 34 -1.31 -15.92 0.82
N SER A 35 -1.04 -17.22 0.86
CA SER A 35 -1.86 -18.19 1.55
C SER A 35 -1.16 -18.63 2.83
N THR A 36 -1.89 -18.69 3.94
CA THR A 36 -1.40 -19.21 5.22
C THR A 36 -1.96 -20.59 5.54
N PHE A 37 -1.27 -21.36 6.38
CA PHE A 37 -1.76 -22.66 6.86
C PHE A 37 -2.90 -22.51 7.86
N ASN A 38 -2.67 -21.67 8.87
CA ASN A 38 -3.65 -21.34 9.88
C ASN A 38 -4.35 -20.05 9.51
N LEU A 39 -5.67 -20.04 9.72
CA LEU A 39 -6.50 -18.86 9.55
C LEU A 39 -6.06 -17.76 10.51
N ILE A 40 -5.97 -16.54 10.00
CA ILE A 40 -5.78 -15.37 10.86
C ILE A 40 -7.14 -15.03 11.47
N ILE A 41 -7.29 -15.33 12.76
CA ILE A 41 -8.56 -15.13 13.51
C ILE A 41 -8.63 -13.70 14.06
N THR A 42 -7.52 -13.19 14.60
CA THR A 42 -7.40 -11.83 15.11
C THR A 42 -6.73 -10.95 14.06
N PRO A 43 -7.49 -10.10 13.35
CA PRO A 43 -6.89 -9.18 12.40
C PRO A 43 -6.02 -8.20 13.16
N ARG A 44 -4.83 -7.91 12.65
CA ARG A 44 -4.00 -6.84 13.24
C ARG A 44 -4.71 -5.51 13.03
N GLU A 45 -4.90 -4.76 14.12
CA GLU A 45 -5.46 -3.41 14.04
C GLU A 45 -4.52 -2.44 13.32
N LYS A 46 -3.20 -2.68 13.42
CA LYS A 46 -2.17 -1.87 12.78
C LYS A 46 -1.89 -2.39 11.38
N ILE A 47 -1.94 -1.48 10.42
CA ILE A 47 -1.52 -1.70 9.04
C ILE A 47 0.00 -1.86 9.03
N ALA A 48 0.49 -2.93 8.42
CA ALA A 48 1.92 -3.14 8.23
C ALA A 48 2.41 -2.34 7.02
N MET A 49 3.47 -1.56 7.19
CA MET A 49 4.16 -0.89 6.09
C MET A 49 5.25 -1.82 5.56
N ILE A 50 5.25 -2.05 4.27
CA ILE A 50 6.21 -2.91 3.58
C ILE A 50 7.04 -2.00 2.67
N PRO A 51 8.33 -1.83 2.94
CA PRO A 51 9.20 -1.04 2.08
C PRO A 51 9.32 -1.72 0.71
N LEU A 52 9.30 -0.91 -0.34
CA LEU A 52 9.59 -1.31 -1.71
C LEU A 52 10.83 -0.56 -2.19
N LYS A 53 11.61 -1.22 -3.04
CA LYS A 53 12.79 -0.60 -3.65
C LYS A 53 12.38 0.45 -4.69
N HIS A 54 11.39 0.12 -5.50
CA HIS A 54 10.82 0.96 -6.56
C HIS A 54 9.38 1.34 -6.19
N PRO A 55 9.04 2.64 -6.18
CA PRO A 55 7.73 3.11 -5.75
C PRO A 55 6.66 2.76 -6.78
N ILE A 56 5.47 2.36 -6.32
CA ILE A 56 4.33 2.02 -7.20
C ILE A 56 3.64 3.28 -7.74
N GLN A 57 3.80 4.44 -7.06
CA GLN A 57 3.15 5.68 -7.44
C GLN A 57 3.72 6.24 -8.76
N THR A 58 2.84 6.57 -9.70
CA THR A 58 3.21 7.16 -10.99
C THR A 58 3.62 8.63 -10.83
N PRO A 59 4.54 9.15 -11.68
CA PRO A 59 4.82 10.58 -11.73
C PRO A 59 3.54 11.37 -12.02
N GLY A 60 3.26 12.40 -11.22
CA GLY A 60 2.02 13.20 -11.32
C GLY A 60 0.93 12.85 -10.30
N THR A 61 1.12 11.80 -9.48
CA THR A 61 0.19 11.41 -8.41
C THR A 61 -0.13 12.60 -7.49
N ARG A 62 -1.43 12.93 -7.38
CA ARG A 62 -1.92 14.01 -6.52
C ARG A 62 -2.15 13.49 -5.12
N ARG A 63 -1.46 14.10 -4.15
CA ARG A 63 -1.44 13.65 -2.75
C ARG A 63 -2.20 14.62 -1.84
N CYS A 64 -3.12 14.09 -1.06
CA CYS A 64 -3.87 14.83 -0.04
C CYS A 64 -3.49 14.38 1.37
N LEU A 65 -3.14 15.32 2.25
CA LEU A 65 -2.82 15.07 3.65
C LEU A 65 -4.00 15.43 4.55
N PHE A 66 -4.41 14.49 5.39
CA PHE A 66 -5.33 14.71 6.48
C PHE A 66 -4.60 15.04 7.78
N THR A 67 -4.99 16.15 8.40
CA THR A 67 -4.45 16.60 9.69
C THR A 67 -5.55 16.77 10.73
N ARG A 68 -5.18 16.58 12.00
CA ARG A 68 -6.03 16.91 13.14
C ARG A 68 -6.04 18.41 13.43
N ASP A 69 -4.91 19.07 13.22
CA ASP A 69 -4.71 20.46 13.60
C ASP A 69 -5.32 21.41 12.55
N SER A 70 -5.17 22.71 12.76
CA SER A 70 -5.62 23.72 11.80
C SER A 70 -4.87 23.56 10.47
N GLN A 71 -5.58 23.77 9.37
CA GLN A 71 -5.00 23.65 8.03
C GLN A 71 -3.80 24.60 7.84
N GLN A 72 -3.84 25.78 8.48
CA GLN A 72 -2.78 26.77 8.36
C GLN A 72 -1.50 26.31 9.06
N ALA A 73 -1.60 25.84 10.31
CA ALA A 73 -0.44 25.36 11.06
C ALA A 73 0.30 24.23 10.33
N CYS A 74 -0.43 23.29 9.72
CA CYS A 74 0.21 22.25 8.91
C CYS A 74 0.84 22.77 7.63
N LYS A 75 0.25 23.76 6.97
CA LYS A 75 0.88 24.38 5.80
C LYS A 75 2.18 25.09 6.18
N ASP A 76 2.16 25.84 7.27
CA ASP A 76 3.34 26.55 7.77
C ASP A 76 4.46 25.58 8.12
N LEU A 77 4.12 24.43 8.72
CA LEU A 77 5.07 23.34 9.00
C LEU A 77 5.64 22.71 7.72
N LEU A 78 4.81 22.46 6.72
CA LEU A 78 5.27 21.91 5.44
C LEU A 78 6.21 22.88 4.71
N VAL A 79 5.95 24.19 4.80
CA VAL A 79 6.82 25.23 4.22
C VAL A 79 8.13 25.34 5.01
N SER A 80 8.09 25.33 6.34
CA SER A 80 9.29 25.44 7.17
C SER A 80 10.24 24.27 6.98
N GLN A 81 9.71 23.05 6.88
CA GLN A 81 10.49 21.83 6.63
C GLN A 81 10.73 21.54 5.14
N LYS A 82 10.32 22.44 4.23
CA LYS A 82 10.50 22.34 2.77
C LYS A 82 10.01 21.01 2.19
N VAL A 83 8.87 20.52 2.68
CA VAL A 83 8.30 19.24 2.27
C VAL A 83 7.71 19.35 0.87
N LYS A 84 8.12 18.45 -0.03
CA LYS A 84 7.65 18.40 -1.43
C LYS A 84 6.72 17.22 -1.65
N GLY A 85 5.78 17.39 -2.57
CA GLY A 85 4.92 16.31 -3.06
C GLY A 85 3.53 16.23 -2.40
N ILE A 86 3.21 17.08 -1.43
CA ILE A 86 1.84 17.18 -0.88
C ILE A 86 1.11 18.32 -1.58
N HIS A 87 -0.02 18.02 -2.23
CA HIS A 87 -0.77 18.98 -3.06
C HIS A 87 -1.88 19.68 -2.28
N LYS A 88 -2.51 18.97 -1.34
CA LYS A 88 -3.60 19.51 -0.51
C LYS A 88 -3.46 19.05 0.93
N VAL A 89 -3.80 19.95 1.85
CA VAL A 89 -3.96 19.64 3.28
C VAL A 89 -5.42 19.89 3.65
N ILE A 90 -6.06 18.90 4.26
CA ILE A 90 -7.43 18.94 4.74
C ILE A 90 -7.43 18.61 6.23
N SER A 91 -7.95 19.53 7.04
CA SER A 91 -8.21 19.24 8.46
C SER A 91 -9.46 18.39 8.61
N VAL A 92 -9.47 17.47 9.58
CA VAL A 92 -10.62 16.61 9.90
C VAL A 92 -11.93 17.40 10.09
N SER A 93 -11.88 18.54 10.77
CA SER A 93 -13.06 19.38 11.00
C SER A 93 -13.66 19.96 9.71
N LYS A 94 -12.81 20.29 8.72
CA LYS A 94 -13.25 20.77 7.41
C LYS A 94 -13.76 19.62 6.53
N TYR A 95 -13.11 18.47 6.60
CA TYR A 95 -13.56 17.27 5.89
C TYR A 95 -15.01 16.94 6.24
N LYS A 96 -15.36 16.90 7.53
CA LYS A 96 -16.75 16.61 7.96
C LYS A 96 -17.77 17.61 7.42
N LYS A 97 -17.40 18.89 7.29
CA LYS A 97 -18.30 19.94 6.81
C LYS A 97 -18.45 19.96 5.29
N GLN A 98 -17.38 19.74 4.55
CA GLN A 98 -17.34 19.95 3.09
C GLN A 98 -17.42 18.65 2.29
N HIS A 99 -16.85 17.57 2.81
CA HIS A 99 -16.67 16.30 2.09
C HIS A 99 -17.23 15.10 2.86
N GLY A 100 -18.13 15.34 3.82
CA GLY A 100 -18.80 14.28 4.57
C GLY A 100 -19.88 13.56 3.76
N SER A 101 -20.41 14.21 2.71
CA SER A 101 -21.38 13.60 1.79
C SER A 101 -20.69 12.62 0.81
N LYS A 102 -21.45 11.64 0.30
CA LYS A 102 -20.96 10.68 -0.70
C LYS A 102 -20.43 11.36 -1.97
N GLU A 103 -21.08 12.45 -2.39
CA GLU A 103 -20.64 13.26 -3.54
C GLU A 103 -19.31 13.96 -3.26
N GLY A 104 -19.17 14.59 -2.10
CA GLY A 104 -17.93 15.26 -1.71
C GLY A 104 -16.77 14.27 -1.52
N GLN A 105 -17.07 13.03 -1.11
CA GLN A 105 -16.13 11.92 -1.09
C GLN A 105 -15.69 11.53 -2.50
N GLN A 106 -16.62 11.38 -3.44
CA GLN A 106 -16.31 11.03 -4.82
C GLN A 106 -15.44 12.10 -5.48
N GLN A 107 -15.77 13.38 -5.30
CA GLN A 107 -14.96 14.50 -5.79
C GLN A 107 -13.51 14.46 -5.28
N LEU A 108 -13.29 14.02 -4.03
CA LEU A 108 -11.92 13.85 -3.51
C LEU A 108 -11.18 12.70 -4.17
N LEU A 109 -11.86 11.58 -4.45
CA LEU A 109 -11.27 10.43 -5.14
C LEU A 109 -10.92 10.77 -6.60
N ASP A 110 -11.74 11.60 -7.24
CA ASP A 110 -11.50 12.01 -8.63
C ASP A 110 -10.36 13.04 -8.73
N GLN A 111 -10.13 13.83 -7.67
CA GLN A 111 -9.08 14.86 -7.64
C GLN A 111 -7.73 14.37 -7.13
N TYR A 112 -7.72 13.39 -6.23
CA TYR A 112 -6.52 12.92 -5.54
C TYR A 112 -6.45 11.40 -5.53
N ASP A 113 -5.28 10.88 -5.90
CA ASP A 113 -5.05 9.44 -6.02
C ASP A 113 -4.58 8.82 -4.69
N VAL A 114 -3.80 9.59 -3.91
CA VAL A 114 -3.16 9.10 -2.69
C VAL A 114 -3.48 9.98 -1.49
N PHE A 115 -3.89 9.34 -0.41
CA PHE A 115 -4.24 10.00 0.84
C PHE A 115 -3.21 9.67 1.93
N LEU A 116 -2.69 10.71 2.56
CA LEU A 116 -1.81 10.66 3.72
C LEU A 116 -2.63 11.06 4.96
N ALA A 117 -2.30 10.51 6.12
CA ALA A 117 -2.92 10.84 7.39
C ALA A 117 -1.88 11.00 8.48
N ASP A 118 -2.06 11.98 9.36
CA ASP A 118 -1.30 12.06 10.60
C ASP A 118 -1.55 10.79 11.45
N ARG A 119 -0.50 10.20 12.01
CA ARG A 119 -0.54 9.10 12.98
C ARG A 119 -1.53 9.32 14.13
N ARG A 120 -1.74 10.57 14.57
CA ARG A 120 -2.74 10.90 15.60
C ARG A 120 -4.19 10.62 15.16
N LEU A 121 -4.43 10.54 13.86
CA LEU A 121 -5.74 10.28 13.29
C LEU A 121 -6.04 8.80 13.13
N THR A 122 -5.05 7.90 13.10
CA THR A 122 -5.24 6.49 12.72
C THR A 122 -6.42 5.81 13.43
N ASN A 123 -6.62 6.07 14.73
CA ASN A 123 -7.70 5.46 15.52
C ASN A 123 -9.09 6.08 15.22
N VAL A 124 -9.15 7.38 14.97
CA VAL A 124 -10.40 8.12 14.76
C VAL A 124 -10.78 8.26 13.28
N MET A 125 -9.85 7.98 12.38
CA MET A 125 -9.97 8.24 10.94
C MET A 125 -11.14 7.46 10.33
N ARG A 126 -11.24 6.18 10.69
CA ARG A 126 -12.27 5.27 10.19
C ARG A 126 -13.69 5.75 10.53
N GLN A 127 -13.87 6.29 11.73
CA GLN A 127 -15.15 6.86 12.18
C GLN A 127 -15.41 8.24 11.58
N THR A 128 -14.35 9.04 11.43
CA THR A 128 -14.45 10.43 10.98
C THR A 128 -14.75 10.55 9.49
N ILE A 129 -14.11 9.72 8.69
CA ILE A 129 -14.17 9.76 7.23
C ILE A 129 -15.24 8.82 6.67
N GLY A 130 -15.67 7.84 7.48
CA GLY A 130 -16.65 6.84 7.09
C GLY A 130 -16.00 5.53 6.65
N ASN A 131 -16.68 4.42 6.95
CA ASN A 131 -16.18 3.07 6.74
C ASN A 131 -15.90 2.78 5.26
N ASP A 132 -16.81 3.19 4.37
CA ASP A 132 -16.74 2.87 2.94
C ASP A 132 -15.60 3.62 2.26
N PHE A 133 -15.48 4.92 2.55
CA PHE A 133 -14.37 5.71 2.04
C PHE A 133 -13.03 5.21 2.58
N TYR A 134 -12.93 4.93 3.89
CA TYR A 134 -11.71 4.41 4.48
C TYR A 134 -11.27 3.09 3.84
N LYS A 135 -12.21 2.17 3.54
CA LYS A 135 -11.90 0.91 2.84
C LYS A 135 -11.35 1.15 1.44
N ARG A 136 -11.86 2.14 0.72
CA ARG A 136 -11.41 2.48 -0.65
C ARG A 136 -10.02 3.10 -0.66
N ILE A 137 -9.77 4.08 0.21
CA ILE A 137 -8.52 4.85 0.18
C ILE A 137 -7.38 4.22 0.97
N THR A 138 -7.66 3.62 2.14
CA THR A 138 -6.67 3.19 3.14
C THR A 138 -5.47 4.16 3.27
N PRO A 139 -5.61 5.27 4.02
CA PRO A 139 -4.62 6.34 4.02
C PRO A 139 -3.27 5.89 4.57
N LEU A 140 -2.19 6.39 3.95
CA LEU A 140 -0.83 6.16 4.41
C LEU A 140 -0.54 7.03 5.63
N VAL A 141 0.06 6.44 6.67
CA VAL A 141 0.25 7.12 7.94
C VAL A 141 1.62 7.81 7.97
N ILE A 142 1.65 9.09 8.33
CA ILE A 142 2.88 9.87 8.53
C ILE A 142 2.90 10.51 9.93
N ASN A 143 4.09 10.71 10.50
CA ASN A 143 4.25 11.34 11.80
C ASN A 143 4.63 12.82 11.62
N LEU A 144 3.65 13.72 11.73
CA LEU A 144 3.88 15.16 11.55
C LEU A 144 4.77 15.80 12.63
N LYS A 145 5.04 15.10 13.74
CA LYS A 145 5.91 15.57 14.83
C LYS A 145 7.38 15.22 14.63
N ASP A 146 7.71 14.49 13.58
CA ASP A 146 9.08 14.07 13.33
C ASP A 146 9.96 15.24 12.88
N THR A 147 11.26 15.16 13.15
CA THR A 147 12.23 16.19 12.78
C THR A 147 12.42 16.24 11.26
N ASP A 148 12.44 15.06 10.61
CA ASP A 148 12.68 14.92 9.17
C ASP A 148 11.43 14.47 8.40
N LEU A 149 10.43 15.35 8.30
CA LEU A 149 9.17 15.02 7.64
C LEU A 149 9.34 14.68 6.14
N GLN A 150 10.24 15.35 5.44
CA GLN A 150 10.49 15.07 4.02
C GLN A 150 10.98 13.64 3.80
N LYS A 151 11.86 13.15 4.69
CA LYS A 151 12.36 11.76 4.63
C LYS A 151 11.24 10.77 4.87
N GLN A 152 10.34 11.06 5.81
CA GLN A 152 9.16 10.23 6.03
C GLN A 152 8.24 10.21 4.81
N VAL A 153 7.95 11.35 4.20
CA VAL A 153 7.10 11.41 3.00
C VAL A 153 7.70 10.57 1.88
N ILE A 154 9.01 10.69 1.63
CA ILE A 154 9.70 9.86 0.63
C ILE A 154 9.59 8.37 1.01
N HIS A 155 9.89 8.02 2.26
CA HIS A 155 9.77 6.64 2.73
C HIS A 155 8.36 6.09 2.51
N THR A 156 7.32 6.86 2.88
CA THR A 156 5.92 6.50 2.72
C THR A 156 5.53 6.29 1.24
N ILE A 157 6.09 7.07 0.32
CA ILE A 157 5.88 6.88 -1.14
C ILE A 157 6.49 5.55 -1.61
N HIS A 158 7.62 5.16 -1.04
CA HIS A 158 8.29 3.90 -1.33
C HIS A 158 7.73 2.71 -0.55
N THR A 159 6.74 2.91 0.34
CA THR A 159 6.11 1.80 1.07
C THR A 159 4.77 1.42 0.46
N THR A 160 4.52 0.12 0.36
CA THR A 160 3.17 -0.42 0.22
C THR A 160 2.62 -0.78 1.60
N TYR A 161 1.33 -1.03 1.68
CA TYR A 161 0.66 -1.38 2.92
C TYR A 161 -0.04 -2.72 2.80
N MET A 162 -0.01 -3.47 3.90
CA MET A 162 -0.74 -4.71 4.04
C MET A 162 -1.65 -4.65 5.25
N ASN A 163 -2.89 -5.10 5.04
CA ASN A 163 -3.87 -5.27 6.10
C ASN A 163 -4.24 -6.75 6.20
N PHE A 164 -3.80 -7.40 7.27
CA PHE A 164 -4.18 -8.77 7.60
C PHE A 164 -5.62 -8.77 8.11
N ARG A 165 -6.54 -9.01 7.17
CA ARG A 165 -7.95 -9.26 7.49
C ARG A 165 -8.10 -10.67 8.06
N LYS A 166 -9.28 -11.00 8.55
CA LYS A 166 -9.59 -12.38 8.90
C LYS A 166 -9.57 -13.25 7.64
N GLY A 167 -8.96 -14.43 7.74
CA GLY A 167 -8.84 -15.38 6.63
C GLY A 167 -7.44 -15.95 6.50
N ASP A 168 -7.26 -16.78 5.49
CA ASP A 168 -6.01 -17.45 5.10
C ASP A 168 -5.39 -16.84 3.83
N TYR A 169 -6.11 -15.94 3.15
CA TYR A 169 -5.69 -15.34 1.89
C TYR A 169 -5.58 -13.82 1.98
N HIS A 170 -4.41 -13.30 1.61
CA HIS A 170 -4.15 -11.86 1.58
C HIS A 170 -3.44 -11.44 0.30
N ALA A 171 -3.81 -10.27 -0.21
CA ALA A 171 -3.20 -9.68 -1.40
C ALA A 171 -2.55 -8.33 -1.05
N ILE A 172 -1.36 -8.10 -1.61
CA ILE A 172 -0.50 -6.94 -1.35
C ILE A 172 -0.11 -6.34 -2.70
N LYS A 173 -0.21 -5.02 -2.84
CA LYS A 173 0.25 -4.33 -4.04
C LYS A 173 1.77 -4.30 -4.06
N ILE A 174 2.41 -4.80 -5.12
CA ILE A 174 3.88 -4.89 -5.19
C ILE A 174 4.48 -4.12 -6.37
N ALA A 175 3.76 -4.00 -7.47
CA ALA A 175 4.19 -3.31 -8.68
C ALA A 175 2.98 -2.89 -9.54
N ILE A 176 3.24 -2.20 -10.64
CA ILE A 176 2.28 -1.89 -11.71
C ILE A 176 2.80 -2.43 -13.04
N THR A 177 1.91 -2.69 -14.00
CA THR A 177 2.28 -3.20 -15.33
C THR A 177 3.16 -2.24 -16.12
N GLY A 178 3.06 -0.93 -15.89
CA GLY A 178 3.95 0.07 -16.48
C GLY A 178 5.41 0.04 -15.96
N GLN A 179 5.71 -0.71 -14.90
CA GLN A 179 7.09 -0.91 -14.43
C GLN A 179 7.81 -2.00 -15.23
N THR A 180 9.14 -1.99 -15.18
CA THR A 180 9.93 -3.06 -15.80
C THR A 180 9.87 -4.35 -14.97
N VAL A 181 9.99 -5.50 -15.64
CA VAL A 181 10.10 -6.84 -15.01
C VAL A 181 11.16 -6.86 -13.90
N LYS A 182 12.30 -6.19 -14.13
CA LYS A 182 13.40 -6.11 -13.16
C LYS A 182 12.99 -5.35 -11.89
N GLN A 183 12.29 -4.22 -12.05
CA GLN A 183 11.81 -3.43 -10.90
C GLN A 183 10.79 -4.21 -10.07
N ALA A 184 9.84 -4.89 -10.73
CA ALA A 184 8.85 -5.71 -10.05
C ALA A 184 9.51 -6.88 -9.28
N TYR A 185 10.48 -7.56 -9.89
CA TYR A 185 11.24 -8.62 -9.23
C TYR A 185 12.00 -8.10 -8.00
N GLU A 186 12.72 -6.98 -8.12
CA GLU A 186 13.44 -6.39 -7.00
C GLU A 186 12.52 -5.95 -5.85
N ASN A 187 11.32 -5.46 -6.17
CA ASN A 187 10.29 -5.15 -5.18
C ASN A 187 9.83 -6.38 -4.43
N ILE A 188 9.56 -7.47 -5.15
CA ILE A 188 9.12 -8.75 -4.56
C ILE A 188 10.17 -9.23 -3.56
N ILE A 189 11.44 -9.36 -3.97
CA ILE A 189 12.52 -9.87 -3.12
C ILE A 189 12.71 -9.01 -1.86
N ASN A 190 12.65 -7.68 -1.99
CA ASN A 190 12.79 -6.79 -0.83
C ASN A 190 11.58 -6.87 0.12
N ALA A 191 10.38 -7.01 -0.43
CA ALA A 191 9.14 -7.00 0.34
C ALA A 191 8.92 -8.30 1.12
N ILE A 192 9.31 -9.45 0.58
CA ILE A 192 9.04 -10.77 1.15
C ILE A 192 9.46 -10.85 2.62
N ASP A 193 10.68 -10.46 2.97
CA ASP A 193 11.18 -10.60 4.34
C ASP A 193 10.35 -9.75 5.31
N SER A 194 10.02 -8.52 4.90
CA SER A 194 9.16 -7.62 5.67
C SER A 194 7.74 -8.16 5.79
N ILE A 195 7.22 -8.78 4.73
CA ILE A 195 5.89 -9.37 4.68
C ILE A 195 5.81 -10.54 5.65
N VAL A 196 6.73 -11.50 5.54
CA VAL A 196 6.74 -12.74 6.32
C VAL A 196 6.93 -12.45 7.81
N ALA A 197 7.78 -11.47 8.15
CA ALA A 197 7.94 -11.00 9.52
C ALA A 197 6.64 -10.40 10.11
N ASN A 198 5.74 -9.91 9.27
CA ASN A 198 4.47 -9.34 9.69
C ASN A 198 3.30 -10.33 9.66
N VAL A 199 3.47 -11.52 9.07
CA VAL A 199 2.45 -12.60 9.08
C VAL A 199 2.29 -13.13 10.51
N PRO A 200 1.05 -13.18 11.05
CA PRO A 200 0.77 -13.88 12.30
C PRO A 200 1.17 -15.36 12.21
N GLY A 201 2.02 -15.83 13.12
CA GLY A 201 2.62 -17.18 13.04
C GLY A 201 3.93 -17.24 12.25
N GLY A 202 4.41 -16.11 11.73
CA GLY A 202 5.73 -15.98 11.11
C GLY A 202 5.90 -16.83 9.85
N VAL A 203 7.14 -17.30 9.65
CA VAL A 203 7.56 -18.09 8.47
C VAL A 203 6.79 -19.40 8.36
N ASP A 204 6.56 -20.07 9.48
CA ASP A 204 5.98 -21.42 9.52
C ASP A 204 4.49 -21.43 9.11
N ASN A 205 3.82 -20.28 9.23
CA ASN A 205 2.44 -20.15 8.83
C ASN A 205 2.27 -19.83 7.33
N VAL A 206 3.34 -19.61 6.57
CA VAL A 206 3.25 -19.29 5.14
C VAL A 206 3.15 -20.58 4.31
N ARG A 207 2.00 -20.77 3.65
CA ARG A 207 1.72 -21.93 2.80
C ARG A 207 2.17 -21.72 1.36
N SER A 208 1.80 -20.60 0.75
CA SER A 208 2.20 -20.29 -0.63
C SER A 208 2.24 -18.79 -0.89
N LEU A 209 3.08 -18.40 -1.84
CA LEU A 209 3.19 -17.05 -2.38
C LEU A 209 2.99 -17.11 -3.89
N SER A 210 2.10 -16.28 -4.41
CA SER A 210 1.80 -16.22 -5.84
C SER A 210 1.61 -14.78 -6.30
N ILE A 211 1.85 -14.49 -7.58
CA ILE A 211 1.62 -13.17 -8.18
C ILE A 211 0.48 -13.22 -9.18
N LYS A 212 -0.31 -12.15 -9.22
CA LYS A 212 -1.40 -11.98 -10.18
C LYS A 212 -1.68 -10.51 -10.47
N THR A 213 -2.31 -10.21 -11.60
CA THR A 213 -3.03 -8.95 -11.81
C THR A 213 -4.52 -9.15 -11.56
N SER A 214 -5.35 -8.14 -11.87
CA SER A 214 -6.80 -8.25 -11.76
C SER A 214 -7.38 -9.28 -12.72
N ASP A 215 -6.83 -9.37 -13.94
CA ASP A 215 -7.37 -10.19 -15.03
C ASP A 215 -6.51 -11.43 -15.34
N SER A 216 -5.32 -11.54 -14.75
CA SER A 216 -4.42 -12.67 -15.01
C SER A 216 -4.68 -13.87 -14.12
N ILE A 217 -4.20 -15.02 -14.60
CA ILE A 217 -3.99 -16.19 -13.75
C ILE A 217 -2.95 -15.90 -12.65
N SER A 218 -3.08 -16.62 -11.53
CA SER A 218 -2.16 -16.53 -10.40
C SER A 218 -0.96 -17.44 -10.63
N LEU A 219 0.24 -16.87 -10.71
CA LEU A 219 1.48 -17.61 -10.93
C LEU A 219 2.20 -17.84 -9.60
N PRO A 220 2.49 -19.10 -9.21
CA PRO A 220 3.16 -19.39 -7.96
C PRO A 220 4.63 -18.97 -8.00
N ILE A 221 5.09 -18.39 -6.89
CA ILE A 221 6.50 -18.06 -6.62
C ILE A 221 7.06 -19.05 -5.62
N TYR A 222 6.33 -19.30 -4.54
CA TYR A 222 6.70 -20.20 -3.47
C TYR A 222 5.51 -21.07 -3.12
N GLU A 223 5.76 -22.34 -2.88
CA GLU A 223 4.77 -23.29 -2.41
C GLU A 223 5.45 -24.19 -1.40
N TYR A 224 4.83 -24.32 -0.23
CA TYR A 224 5.28 -25.28 0.75
C TYR A 224 4.96 -26.69 0.23
N LEU A 225 6.00 -27.42 -0.11
CA LEU A 225 5.91 -28.84 -0.41
C LEU A 225 6.06 -29.59 0.91
N ALA A 226 4.99 -30.26 1.35
CA ALA A 226 5.11 -31.21 2.46
C ALA A 226 6.09 -32.30 2.03
N LYS A 227 7.18 -32.45 2.81
CA LYS A 227 8.09 -33.60 2.68
C LYS A 227 7.41 -34.87 3.18
#